data_AF-A0A7S2DM11-F1
#
_entry.id   AF-A0A7S2DM11-F1
#
_cell.length_a   1.000
_cell.length_b   1.000
_cell.length_c   1.000
_cell.angle_alpha   90.00
_cell.angle_beta   90.00
_cell.angle_gamma   90.00
#
_symmetry.space_group_name_H-M   'P 1'
#
loop_
_entity.id
_entity.type
_entity.pdbx_description
1 polymer ?
#
loop_
_entity_poly.entity_id
_entity_poly.type
_entity_poly.pdbx_seq_one_letter_code
_entity_poly.pdbx_strand_id
1 'polypeptide(L)'
;KNAVPSKSSAIRPAGKSAGRRVAVDLGRGKEVALMLPSLEEDPEEADLESLTPEELVGKWGHLTGAGDIVWPAGLGMSRMLAHCPSFVAGKRILELGSGLGAVGLVAAAAGAEAVVLSDYDAEVLQFARMGAEE
;
A
#
# COMPACT_ATOMS: atom_id res chain seq x y z
N LYS A 1 -8.59 -24.82 41.61
CA LYS A 1 -7.50 -23.88 41.26
C LYS A 1 -6.66 -24.52 40.15
N ASN A 2 -7.14 -24.46 38.91
CA ASN A 2 -6.42 -24.99 37.75
C ASN A 2 -6.13 -23.81 36.82
N ALA A 3 -4.86 -23.40 36.77
CA ALA A 3 -4.39 -22.35 35.87
C ALA A 3 -4.06 -22.98 34.50
N VAL A 4 -4.69 -22.47 33.46
CA VAL A 4 -4.36 -22.77 32.06
C VAL A 4 -3.20 -21.85 31.67
N PRO A 5 -2.05 -22.35 31.20
CA PRO A 5 -0.98 -21.49 30.72
C PRO A 5 -1.37 -20.90 29.36
N SER A 6 -1.62 -19.60 29.34
CA SER A 6 -1.73 -18.78 28.13
C SER A 6 -0.39 -18.78 27.39
N LYS A 7 -0.31 -19.53 26.28
CA LYS A 7 0.72 -19.30 25.27
C LYS A 7 0.21 -18.23 24.30
N SER A 8 0.36 -16.98 24.70
CA SER A 8 0.42 -15.87 23.73
C SER A 8 1.75 -15.98 23.00
N SER A 9 1.77 -16.76 21.92
CA SER A 9 2.86 -16.72 20.94
C SER A 9 2.66 -15.44 20.13
N ALA A 10 3.21 -14.33 20.62
CA ALA A 10 3.40 -13.15 19.80
C ALA A 10 4.24 -13.57 18.58
N ILE A 11 3.58 -13.71 17.43
CA ILE A 11 4.25 -13.75 16.14
C ILE A 11 4.99 -12.42 16.04
N ARG A 12 6.32 -12.45 16.22
CA ARG A 12 7.15 -11.31 15.84
C ARG A 12 7.12 -11.28 14.31
N PRO A 13 6.70 -10.18 13.67
CA PRO A 13 6.86 -10.09 12.23
C PRO A 13 8.36 -10.10 11.91
N ALA A 14 8.70 -10.84 10.86
CA ALA A 14 10.03 -10.86 10.27
C ALA A 14 10.46 -9.45 9.86
N GLY A 15 11.78 -9.25 9.66
CA GLY A 15 12.48 -7.96 9.59
C GLY A 15 11.76 -6.80 8.89
N LYS A 16 11.87 -5.60 9.50
CA LYS A 16 11.36 -4.33 8.97
C LYS A 16 12.12 -3.95 7.69
N SER A 17 11.50 -4.12 6.53
CA SER A 17 11.75 -3.21 5.41
C SER A 17 11.04 -1.90 5.73
N ALA A 18 11.80 -0.83 5.98
CA ALA A 18 11.22 0.50 6.14
C ALA A 18 10.62 0.92 4.79
N GLY A 19 9.33 1.26 4.73
CA GLY A 19 8.71 1.70 3.48
C GLY A 19 9.36 2.96 2.93
N ARG A 20 9.45 3.07 1.61
CA ARG A 20 9.93 4.27 0.91
C ARG A 20 8.75 5.20 0.61
N ARG A 21 8.87 6.45 1.03
CA ARG A 21 7.91 7.51 0.67
C ARG A 21 8.07 7.90 -0.79
N VAL A 22 6.97 7.91 -1.53
CA VAL A 22 6.90 8.35 -2.92
C VAL A 22 5.80 9.39 -3.07
N ALA A 23 6.17 10.57 -3.58
CA ALA A 23 5.20 11.59 -3.98
C ALA A 23 4.65 11.24 -5.37
N VAL A 24 3.35 10.98 -5.45
CA VAL A 24 2.65 10.68 -6.69
C VAL A 24 2.01 11.95 -7.23
N ASP A 25 2.43 12.35 -8.43
CA ASP A 25 1.87 13.53 -9.12
C ASP A 25 0.44 13.25 -9.64
N LEU A 26 -0.51 14.01 -9.09
CA LEU A 26 -1.92 13.99 -9.46
C LEU A 26 -2.26 15.08 -10.49
N GLY A 27 -1.28 15.87 -10.91
CA GLY A 27 -1.39 16.95 -11.87
C GLY A 27 -1.87 18.26 -11.24
N ARG A 28 -1.60 19.37 -11.94
CA ARG A 28 -1.97 20.75 -11.52
C ARG A 28 -1.46 21.12 -10.12
N GLY A 29 -0.26 20.65 -9.77
CA GLY A 29 0.38 20.94 -8.48
C GLY A 29 -0.24 20.19 -7.29
N LYS A 30 -1.03 19.14 -7.53
CA LYS A 30 -1.53 18.25 -6.49
C LYS A 30 -0.71 16.97 -6.47
N GLU A 31 -0.44 16.48 -5.27
CA GLU A 31 0.26 15.22 -5.05
C GLU A 31 -0.37 14.46 -3.88
N VAL A 32 -0.07 13.17 -3.80
CA VAL A 32 -0.31 12.34 -2.61
C VAL A 32 0.96 11.56 -2.28
N ALA A 33 1.28 11.46 -1.00
CA ALA A 33 2.38 10.63 -0.53
C ALA A 33 1.91 9.19 -0.34
N LEU A 34 2.62 8.24 -0.93
CA LEU A 34 2.41 6.82 -0.71
C LEU A 34 3.64 6.20 -0.08
N MET A 35 3.42 5.16 0.72
CA MET A 35 4.48 4.32 1.24
C MET A 35 4.53 3.06 0.38
N LEU A 36 5.68 2.83 -0.27
CA LEU A 36 5.93 1.64 -1.05
C LEU A 36 6.88 0.72 -0.27
N PRO A 37 6.82 -0.61 -0.47
CA PRO A 37 7.88 -1.49 0.00
C PRO A 37 9.23 -1.03 -0.54
N SER A 38 10.25 -1.03 0.31
CA SER A 38 11.62 -0.80 -0.17
C SER A 38 12.11 -2.04 -0.91
N LEU A 39 12.62 -1.83 -2.12
CA LEU A 39 13.32 -2.86 -2.87
C LEU A 39 14.76 -2.94 -2.33
N GLU A 40 15.23 -4.15 -2.05
CA GLU A 40 16.61 -4.38 -1.57
C GLU A 40 17.66 -4.17 -2.67
N GLU A 41 17.24 -4.26 -3.94
CA GLU A 41 18.07 -4.11 -5.14
C GLU A 41 17.33 -3.27 -6.19
N ASP A 42 18.09 -2.59 -7.06
CA ASP A 42 17.51 -1.91 -8.22
C ASP A 42 17.05 -2.97 -9.23
N PRO A 43 15.74 -3.05 -9.56
CA PRO A 43 15.25 -4.02 -10.55
C PRO A 43 15.85 -3.80 -11.95
N GLU A 44 16.39 -2.61 -12.27
CA GLU A 44 17.12 -2.38 -13.52
C GLU A 44 18.52 -3.01 -13.53
N GLU A 45 19.07 -3.31 -12.36
CA GLU A 45 20.37 -4.00 -12.19
C GLU A 45 20.20 -5.50 -11.85
N ALA A 46 18.97 -5.99 -11.73
CA ALA A 46 18.69 -7.38 -11.42
C ALA A 46 19.03 -8.29 -12.60
N ASP A 47 20.05 -9.14 -12.43
CA ASP A 47 20.40 -10.19 -13.39
C ASP A 47 19.42 -11.37 -13.26
N LEU A 48 18.23 -11.21 -13.86
CA LEU A 48 17.17 -12.21 -13.84
C LEU A 48 17.57 -13.49 -14.57
N GLU A 49 18.46 -13.38 -15.57
CA GLU A 49 18.82 -14.50 -16.45
C GLU A 49 19.75 -15.52 -15.77
N SER A 50 20.47 -15.11 -14.73
CA SER A 50 21.35 -16.01 -13.97
C SER A 50 20.65 -16.75 -12.83
N LEU A 51 19.39 -16.42 -12.52
CA LEU A 51 18.65 -17.00 -11.41
C LEU A 51 17.84 -18.23 -11.84
N THR A 52 17.81 -19.25 -10.97
CA THR A 52 16.86 -20.36 -11.11
C THR A 52 15.44 -19.93 -10.76
N PRO A 53 14.40 -20.64 -11.25
CA PRO A 53 13.01 -20.36 -10.87
C PRO A 53 12.78 -20.37 -9.35
N GLU A 54 13.41 -21.29 -8.62
CA GLU A 54 13.32 -21.35 -7.16
C GLU A 54 13.93 -20.12 -6.48
N GLU A 55 15.08 -19.63 -6.95
CA GLU A 55 15.71 -18.42 -6.43
C GLU A 55 14.89 -17.17 -6.76
N LEU A 56 14.34 -17.08 -7.97
CA LEU A 56 13.48 -15.99 -8.41
C LEU A 56 12.22 -15.89 -7.54
N VAL A 57 11.55 -17.02 -7.29
CA VAL A 57 10.37 -17.08 -6.41
C VAL A 57 10.74 -16.81 -4.95
N GLY A 58 11.87 -17.34 -4.47
CA GLY A 58 12.35 -17.07 -3.12
C GLY A 58 12.63 -15.59 -2.87
N LYS A 59 13.16 -14.89 -3.88
CA LYS A 59 13.56 -13.49 -3.78
C LYS A 59 12.40 -12.52 -4.02
N TRP A 60 11.58 -12.73 -5.05
CA TRP A 60 10.54 -11.78 -5.47
C TRP A 60 9.12 -12.37 -5.52
N GLY A 61 8.90 -13.62 -5.13
CA GLY A 61 7.57 -14.24 -5.16
C GLY A 61 6.54 -13.56 -4.25
N HIS A 62 6.99 -12.70 -3.33
CA HIS A 62 6.14 -11.85 -2.50
C HIS A 62 5.69 -10.56 -3.23
N LEU A 63 6.43 -10.10 -4.25
CA LEU A 63 6.08 -8.97 -5.10
C LEU A 63 5.19 -9.45 -6.25
N THR A 64 3.92 -9.64 -5.94
CA THR A 64 2.96 -10.23 -6.89
C THR A 64 2.36 -9.18 -7.84
N GLY A 65 2.60 -7.90 -7.59
CA GLY A 65 1.88 -6.81 -8.24
C GLY A 65 0.40 -6.73 -7.83
N ALA A 66 -0.10 -7.63 -6.98
CA ALA A 66 -1.53 -7.73 -6.67
C ALA A 66 -2.01 -6.61 -5.72
N GLY A 67 -1.11 -5.95 -5.00
CA GLY A 67 -1.45 -4.85 -4.07
C GLY A 67 -0.28 -3.95 -3.67
N ASP A 68 0.94 -4.35 -3.97
CA ASP A 68 2.22 -3.71 -3.65
C ASP A 68 2.69 -2.66 -4.68
N ILE A 69 1.88 -2.40 -5.71
CA ILE A 69 2.10 -1.36 -6.72
C ILE A 69 0.87 -0.47 -6.92
N VAL A 70 1.07 0.71 -7.49
CA VAL A 70 -0.03 1.58 -7.92
C VAL A 70 -0.42 1.25 -9.36
N TRP A 71 -1.56 0.61 -9.54
CA TRP A 71 -2.10 0.31 -10.86
C TRP A 71 -2.57 1.57 -11.61
N PRO A 72 -2.48 1.62 -12.95
CA PRO A 72 -2.92 2.76 -13.74
C PRO A 72 -4.37 3.18 -13.49
N ALA A 73 -5.26 2.22 -13.23
CA ALA A 73 -6.65 2.49 -12.88
C ALA A 73 -6.79 3.25 -11.54
N GLY A 74 -6.04 2.82 -10.52
CA GLY A 74 -5.98 3.50 -9.22
C GLY A 74 -5.42 4.92 -9.34
N LEU A 75 -4.37 5.11 -10.14
CA LEU A 75 -3.84 6.45 -10.42
C LEU A 75 -4.86 7.33 -11.17
N GLY A 76 -5.58 6.77 -12.14
CA GLY A 76 -6.64 7.47 -12.87
C GLY A 76 -7.76 7.95 -11.95
N MET A 77 -8.24 7.06 -11.07
CA MET A 77 -9.27 7.38 -10.07
C MET A 77 -8.77 8.43 -9.07
N SER A 78 -7.52 8.30 -8.61
CA SER A 78 -6.87 9.27 -7.71
C SER A 78 -6.85 10.66 -8.33
N ARG A 79 -6.42 10.79 -9.59
CA ARG A 79 -6.44 12.07 -10.32
C ARG A 79 -7.86 12.62 -10.45
N MET A 80 -8.83 11.77 -10.75
CA MET A 80 -10.24 12.20 -10.83
C MET A 80 -10.72 12.77 -9.49
N LEU A 81 -10.52 12.06 -8.38
CA LEU A 81 -10.94 12.52 -7.06
C LEU A 81 -10.23 13.80 -6.63
N ALA A 82 -8.93 13.92 -6.91
CA ALA A 82 -8.16 15.13 -6.61
C ALA A 82 -8.74 16.37 -7.30
N HIS A 83 -9.26 16.23 -8.53
CA HIS A 83 -9.79 17.35 -9.33
C HIS A 83 -11.32 17.46 -9.32
N CYS A 84 -12.02 16.47 -8.78
CA CYS A 84 -13.47 16.45 -8.63
C CYS A 84 -13.87 16.06 -7.20
N PRO A 85 -13.55 16.89 -6.19
CA PRO A 85 -13.77 16.55 -4.79
C PRO A 85 -15.25 16.31 -4.44
N SER A 86 -16.20 16.84 -5.22
CA SER A 86 -17.64 16.64 -5.01
C SER A 86 -18.09 15.16 -5.00
N PHE A 87 -17.29 14.25 -5.58
CA PHE A 87 -17.57 12.81 -5.52
C PHE A 87 -17.42 12.24 -4.11
N VAL A 88 -16.56 12.82 -3.27
CA VAL A 88 -16.17 12.25 -1.96
C VAL A 88 -16.29 13.23 -0.79
N ALA A 89 -16.28 14.54 -1.04
CA ALA A 89 -16.30 15.57 -0.01
C ALA A 89 -17.51 15.43 0.92
N GLY A 90 -17.25 15.38 2.23
CA GLY A 90 -18.26 15.22 3.28
C GLY A 90 -18.94 13.85 3.29
N LYS A 91 -18.37 12.83 2.63
CA LYS A 91 -18.91 11.47 2.59
C LYS A 91 -18.00 10.50 3.33
N ARG A 92 -18.59 9.40 3.81
CA ARG A 92 -17.88 8.24 4.33
C ARG A 92 -17.61 7.25 3.20
N ILE A 93 -16.35 6.87 3.01
CA ILE A 93 -15.87 6.07 1.89
C ILE A 93 -15.34 4.71 2.39
N LEU A 94 -15.63 3.65 1.64
CA LEU A 94 -15.00 2.34 1.76
C LEU A 94 -14.30 2.03 0.45
N GLU A 95 -13.00 1.77 0.49
CA GLU A 95 -12.22 1.29 -0.65
C GLU A 95 -11.98 -0.22 -0.51
N LEU A 96 -12.38 -0.99 -1.52
CA LEU A 96 -12.18 -2.43 -1.60
C LEU A 96 -10.99 -2.72 -2.50
N GLY A 97 -10.03 -3.53 -2.03
CA GLY A 97 -8.79 -3.78 -2.76
C GLY A 97 -7.94 -2.51 -2.84
N SER A 98 -7.72 -1.87 -1.69
CA SER A 98 -7.07 -0.56 -1.62
C SER A 98 -5.59 -0.59 -2.00
N GLY A 99 -4.95 -1.75 -1.99
CA GLY A 99 -3.51 -1.86 -2.13
C GLY A 99 -2.80 -0.93 -1.15
N LEU A 100 -1.84 -0.17 -1.67
CA LEU A 100 -1.10 0.88 -0.94
C LEU A 100 -1.94 2.11 -0.55
N GLY A 101 -3.25 2.14 -0.84
CA GLY A 101 -4.18 3.17 -0.38
C GLY A 101 -4.27 4.41 -1.26
N ALA A 102 -3.78 4.37 -2.50
CA ALA A 102 -3.67 5.57 -3.34
C ALA A 102 -5.00 6.33 -3.51
N VAL A 103 -6.08 5.63 -3.84
CA VAL A 103 -7.38 6.28 -4.10
C VAL A 103 -7.97 6.81 -2.81
N GLY A 104 -7.97 6.01 -1.74
CA GLY A 104 -8.56 6.38 -0.46
C GLY A 104 -7.79 7.50 0.26
N LEU A 105 -6.46 7.54 0.16
CA LEU A 105 -5.66 8.67 0.66
C LEU A 105 -5.99 9.96 -0.08
N VAL A 106 -6.17 9.89 -1.39
CA VAL A 106 -6.64 11.04 -2.17
C VAL A 106 -8.08 11.40 -1.84
N ALA A 107 -8.96 10.42 -1.58
CA ALA A 107 -10.32 10.69 -1.14
C ALA A 107 -10.35 11.44 0.21
N ALA A 108 -9.49 11.05 1.15
CA ALA A 108 -9.30 11.75 2.42
C ALA A 108 -8.80 13.19 2.17
N ALA A 109 -7.75 13.37 1.37
CA ALA A 109 -7.22 14.69 1.01
C ALA A 109 -8.23 15.58 0.26
N ALA A 110 -9.15 14.97 -0.50
CA ALA A 110 -10.23 15.63 -1.22
C ALA A 110 -11.45 15.98 -0.33
N GLY A 111 -11.36 15.72 0.98
CA GLY A 111 -12.35 16.15 1.97
C GLY A 111 -13.41 15.11 2.33
N ALA A 112 -13.16 13.82 2.10
CA ALA A 112 -14.02 12.76 2.66
C ALA A 112 -14.12 12.90 4.19
N GLU A 113 -15.29 12.62 4.75
CA GLU A 113 -15.54 12.64 6.20
C GLU A 113 -14.77 11.53 6.91
N ALA A 114 -14.74 10.34 6.31
CA ALA A 114 -13.97 9.21 6.77
C ALA A 114 -13.67 8.28 5.59
N VAL A 115 -12.51 7.62 5.62
CA VAL A 115 -12.13 6.62 4.62
C VAL A 115 -11.73 5.35 5.35
N VAL A 116 -12.29 4.21 4.92
CA VAL A 116 -11.86 2.88 5.34
C VAL A 116 -11.17 2.23 4.15
N LEU A 117 -9.89 1.90 4.33
CA LEU A 117 -9.10 1.13 3.38
C LEU A 117 -9.24 -0.34 3.72
N SER A 118 -9.51 -1.19 2.73
CA SER A 118 -9.61 -2.62 2.92
C SER A 118 -8.92 -3.37 1.79
N ASP A 119 -8.16 -4.39 2.17
CA ASP A 119 -7.49 -5.32 1.28
C ASP A 119 -7.43 -6.69 1.97
N TYR A 120 -7.24 -7.75 1.18
CA TYR A 120 -7.03 -9.08 1.74
C TYR A 120 -5.61 -9.23 2.31
N ASP A 121 -4.66 -8.47 1.77
CA ASP A 121 -3.25 -8.49 2.17
C ASP A 121 -2.97 -7.50 3.32
N ALA A 122 -2.65 -8.07 4.48
CA ALA A 122 -2.38 -7.29 5.69
C ALA A 122 -1.04 -6.53 5.64
N GLU A 123 -0.05 -7.01 4.88
CA GLU A 123 1.25 -6.35 4.74
C GLU A 123 1.10 -5.10 3.87
N VAL A 124 0.34 -5.22 2.79
CA VAL A 124 0.00 -4.09 1.91
C VAL A 124 -0.79 -3.02 2.67
N LEU A 125 -1.76 -3.41 3.50
CA LEU A 125 -2.48 -2.48 4.37
C LEU A 125 -1.58 -1.77 5.40
N GLN A 126 -0.46 -2.38 5.80
CA GLN A 126 0.50 -1.74 6.69
C GLN A 126 1.15 -0.53 6.02
N PHE A 127 1.49 -0.63 4.73
CA PHE A 127 2.00 0.51 3.96
C PHE A 127 0.94 1.59 3.74
N ALA A 128 -0.30 1.20 3.42
CA ALA A 128 -1.41 2.13 3.30
C ALA A 128 -1.65 2.91 4.60
N ARG A 129 -1.55 2.22 5.75
CA ARG A 129 -1.63 2.85 7.07
C ARG A 129 -0.49 3.84 7.31
N MET A 130 0.75 3.48 6.98
CA MET A 130 1.89 4.40 7.11
C MET A 130 1.66 5.68 6.27
N GLY A 131 1.13 5.55 5.05
CA GLY A 131 0.78 6.69 4.21
C GLY A 131 -0.35 7.57 4.75
N ALA A 132 -1.24 7.02 5.59
CA ALA A 132 -2.31 7.77 6.24
C ALA A 132 -1.86 8.50 7.52
N GLU A 133 -0.70 8.14 8.08
CA GLU A 133 -0.14 8.73 9.30
C GLU A 133 0.87 9.87 9.01
N GLU A 134 1.20 10.11 7.73
CA GLU A 134 2.01 11.23 7.21
C GLU A 134 1.20 12.53 7.08
#